data_AF-A0A383E573-F1
#
_entry.id   AF-A0A383E573-F1
#
_cell.length_a   1.000
_cell.length_b   1.000
_cell.length_c   1.000
_cell.angle_alpha   90.00
_cell.angle_beta   90.00
_cell.angle_gamma   90.00
#
_symmetry.space_group_name_H-M   'P 1'
#
loop_
_entity.id
_entity.type
_entity.pdbx_description
1 polymer ?
#
loop_
_entity_poly.entity_id
_entity_poly.type
_entity_poly.pdbx_seq_one_letter_code
_entity_poly.pdbx_strand_id
1 'polypeptide(L)' 'ESNGLPIVIDRKSHIVVDGLEIDWSKDLSAPGPRFENPRAASTCGCSTSFSIKPQEEFDKPVWMN' A
#
# COMPACT_ATOMS: atom_id res chain seq x y z
N GLU A 1 -8.41 6.53 11.22
CA GLU A 1 -9.88 6.48 11.35
C GLU A 1 -10.43 6.87 9.99
N SER A 2 -11.51 6.23 9.55
CA SER A 2 -12.23 6.61 8.32
C SER A 2 -13.73 6.39 8.54
N ASN A 3 -14.55 7.40 8.25
CA ASN A 3 -16.01 7.36 8.40
C ASN A 3 -16.51 6.91 9.78
N GLY A 4 -15.83 7.33 10.85
CA GLY A 4 -16.09 6.93 12.22
C GLY A 4 -15.56 5.54 12.58
N LEU A 5 -14.93 4.81 11.66
CA LEU A 5 -14.37 3.48 11.91
C LEU A 5 -12.87 3.57 12.26
N PRO A 6 -12.44 2.97 13.38
CA PRO A 6 -11.02 2.88 13.69
C PRO A 6 -10.31 1.98 12.69
N ILE A 7 -9.15 2.42 12.22
CA ILE A 7 -8.25 1.65 11.35
C ILE A 7 -7.04 1.29 12.19
N VAL A 8 -6.72 0.00 12.26
CA VAL A 8 -5.59 -0.53 13.02
C VAL A 8 -4.54 -1.04 12.03
N ILE A 9 -3.30 -0.60 12.22
CA ILE A 9 -2.16 -0.97 11.37
C ILE A 9 -1.00 -1.31 12.30
N ASP A 10 -0.31 -2.42 12.06
CA ASP A 10 0.93 -2.69 12.78
C ASP A 10 2.05 -1.73 12.34
N ARG A 11 2.98 -1.45 13.25
CA ARG A 11 4.02 -0.44 13.03
C ARG A 11 4.90 -0.74 11.80
N LYS A 12 5.18 -2.01 11.50
CA LYS A 12 6.07 -2.37 10.38
C LYS A 12 5.35 -2.16 9.05
N SER A 13 4.10 -2.61 8.97
CA SER A 13 3.29 -2.46 7.76
C SER A 13 2.97 -1.00 7.46
N HIS A 14 2.88 -0.14 8.47
CA HIS A 14 2.58 1.29 8.27
C HIS A 14 3.52 1.94 7.23
N ILE A 15 4.80 1.57 7.19
CA ILE A 15 5.77 2.12 6.23
C ILE A 15 5.38 1.78 4.77
N VAL A 16 4.76 0.61 4.57
CA VAL A 16 4.36 0.10 3.26
C VAL A 16 2.99 0.65 2.84
N VAL A 17 2.06 0.78 3.78
CA VAL A 17 0.64 1.13 3.51
C VAL A 17 0.30 2.58 3.80
N ASP A 18 1.26 3.41 4.17
CA ASP A 18 1.05 4.85 4.37
C ASP A 18 0.54 5.51 3.08
N GLY A 19 -0.62 6.15 3.18
CA GLY A 19 -1.35 6.71 2.03
C GLY A 19 -2.20 5.70 1.23
N LEU A 20 -2.30 4.44 1.66
CA LEU A 20 -3.18 3.45 1.01
C LEU A 20 -4.65 3.83 1.19
N GLU A 21 -5.35 3.95 0.06
CA GLU A 21 -6.80 4.03 -0.03
C GLU A 21 -7.37 2.65 -0.41
N ILE A 22 -8.46 2.27 0.25
CA ILE A 22 -9.20 1.04 -0.06
C ILE A 22 -10.65 1.42 -0.35
N ASP A 23 -11.09 1.15 -1.57
CA ASP A 23 -12.48 1.31 -2.00
C ASP A 23 -13.08 -0.03 -2.44
N TRP A 24 -14.40 -0.08 -2.66
CA TRP A 24 -15.11 -1.25 -3.14
C TRP A 24 -15.70 -1.03 -4.54
N SER A 25 -15.09 -1.68 -5.54
CA SER A 25 -15.61 -1.73 -6.90
C SER A 25 -16.94 -2.49 -6.97
N LYS A 26 -17.92 -1.86 -7.62
CA LYS A 26 -19.22 -2.48 -7.97
C LYS A 26 -19.31 -2.85 -9.45
N ASP A 27 -18.18 -2.83 -10.16
CA ASP A 27 -18.13 -3.19 -11.56
C ASP A 27 -18.50 -4.66 -11.74
N LEU A 28 -19.32 -4.95 -12.75
CA LEU A 28 -19.79 -6.32 -13.01
C LEU A 28 -18.63 -7.28 -13.33
N SER A 29 -17.59 -6.78 -14.01
CA SER A 29 -16.44 -7.57 -14.46
C SER A 29 -15.36 -7.72 -13.39
N ALA A 30 -15.31 -6.82 -12.40
CA ALA A 30 -14.28 -6.82 -11.37
C ALA A 30 -14.83 -6.25 -10.05
N PRO A 31 -15.79 -6.95 -9.42
CA PRO A 31 -16.30 -6.55 -8.12
C PRO A 31 -15.27 -6.86 -7.03
N GLY A 32 -15.18 -6.00 -6.02
CA GLY A 32 -14.32 -6.24 -4.86
C GLY A 32 -13.44 -5.06 -4.49
N PRO A 33 -12.52 -5.25 -3.52
CA PRO A 33 -11.72 -4.17 -3.00
C PRO A 33 -10.67 -3.70 -4.01
N ARG A 34 -10.45 -2.40 -4.09
CA ARG A 34 -9.42 -1.75 -4.89
C ARG A 34 -8.42 -1.10 -3.95
N PHE A 35 -7.14 -1.40 -4.17
CA PHE A 35 -6.04 -0.91 -3.35
C PHE A 35 -5.25 0.11 -4.16
N GLU A 36 -5.28 1.36 -3.73
CA GLU A 36 -4.57 2.45 -4.38
C GLU A 36 -3.59 3.07 -3.40
N ASN A 37 -2.30 2.99 -3.72
CA ASN A 37 -1.25 3.53 -2.86
C ASN A 37 -0.33 4.43 -3.70
N PRO A 38 -0.15 5.72 -3.35
CA PRO A 38 0.73 6.63 -4.09
C PRO A 38 2.21 6.21 -4.07
N ARG A 39 2.60 5.31 -3.15
CA ARG A 39 3.94 4.72 -3.07
C ARG A 39 4.07 3.41 -3.86
N ALA A 40 3.02 2.92 -4.51
CA ALA A 40 3.07 1.72 -5.31
C ALA A 40 4.01 1.90 -6.51
N ALA A 41 5.01 1.03 -6.61
CA ALA A 41 5.87 0.88 -7.78
C ALA A 41 5.15 0.14 -8.92
N SER A 42 4.28 -0.79 -8.55
CA SER A 42 3.45 -1.56 -9.48
C SER A 42 2.20 -2.07 -8.75
N THR A 43 1.13 -2.24 -9.51
CA THR A 43 -0.17 -2.75 -9.03
C THR A 43 -0.54 -3.98 -9.85
N CYS A 44 -1.09 -5.00 -9.19
CA CYS A 44 -1.59 -6.21 -9.86
C CYS A 44 -2.82 -5.87 -10.72
N GLY A 45 -3.05 -6.61 -11.81
CA GLY A 45 -4.19 -6.38 -12.71
C GLY A 45 -5.57 -6.57 -12.04
N CYS A 46 -5.66 -7.33 -10.95
CA CYS A 46 -6.88 -7.42 -10.14
C CYS A 46 -7.04 -6.28 -9.11
N SER A 47 -6.04 -5.40 -8.98
CA SER A 47 -5.98 -4.25 -8.06
C SER A 47 -6.16 -4.60 -6.58
N THR A 48 -5.89 -5.84 -6.18
CA THR A 48 -5.92 -6.28 -4.77
C THR A 48 -4.54 -6.39 -4.15
N SER A 49 -3.48 -6.06 -4.90
CA SER A 49 -2.11 -6.06 -4.41
C SER A 49 -1.24 -5.07 -5.17
N PHE A 50 -0.18 -4.60 -4.49
CA PHE A 50 0.81 -3.69 -5.03
C PHE A 50 2.20 -4.05 -4.47
N SER A 51 3.24 -3.54 -5.12
CA SER A 51 4.62 -3.59 -4.62
C SER A 51 5.15 -2.18 -4.44
N ILE A 52 6.03 -1.95 -3.47
CA ILE A 52 6.75 -0.68 -3.29
C ILE A 52 8.18 -0.81 -3.79
N LYS A 53 8.82 0.30 -4.17
CA LYS A 53 10.27 0.28 -4.40
C LYS A 53 10.96 0.10 -3.04
N PRO A 54 11.90 -0.85 -2.88
CA PRO A 54 12.73 -0.90 -1.69
C PRO A 54 13.42 0.46 -1.51
N GLN A 55 13.29 1.08 -0.34
CA GLN A 55 14.13 2.21 0.00
C GLN A 55 15.55 1.68 0.21
N GLU A 56 16.41 1.82 -0.80
CA GLU A 56 17.83 1.40 -0.76
C GLU A 56 18.66 2.07 0.34
N GLU A 57 18.10 3.05 1.06
CA GLU A 57 18.83 3.92 1.98
C GLU A 57 19.04 3.28 3.37
N PHE A 58 18.25 2.28 3.75
CA PHE A 58 18.38 1.62 5.05
C PHE A 58 19.35 0.42 5.07
N ASP A 59 19.67 -0.15 3.91
CA ASP A 59 20.56 -1.31 3.81
C ASP A 59 22.01 -0.96 3.43
N LYS A 60 22.27 0.31 3.09
CA LYS A 60 23.64 0.80 2.88
C LYS A 60 24.22 1.19 4.24
N PRO A 61 25.16 0.41 4.78
CA PRO A 61 25.78 0.78 6.04
C PRO A 61 26.58 2.08 5.82
N VAL A 62 26.56 2.95 6.82
CA VAL A 62 27.10 4.33 6.77
C VAL A 62 28.56 4.40 6.29
N TRP A 63 29.31 3.31 6.41
CA TRP A 63 30.71 3.20 5.95
C TRP A 63 30.87 3.13 4.43
N MET A 64 29.79 3.06 3.65
CA MET A 64 29.81 2.90 2.20
C MET A 64 29.76 4.22 1.41
N ASN A 65 29.83 5.38 2.10
CA ASN A 65 29.91 6.73 1.52
C ASN A 65 31.31 7.34 1.66
#